data_AF-A0A5E4J4F0-F1
#
_entry.id   AF-A0A5E4J4F0-F1
#
_cell.length_a   1.000
_cell.length_b   1.000
_cell.length_c   1.000
_cell.angle_alpha   90.00
_cell.angle_beta   90.00
_cell.angle_gamma   90.00
#
_symmetry.space_group_name_H-M   'P 1'
#
loop_
_entity.id
_entity.type
_entity.pdbx_description
1 polymer ?
#
loop_
_entity_poly.entity_id
_entity_poly.type
_entity_poly.pdbx_seq_one_letter_code
_entity_poly.pdbx_strand_id
1 'polypeptide(L)'
;MEICCGSGMATQALQHLGCRPLSMDVDRCDLCLALKSGLMEAKSCFVLDARYLTRFFPPRSFQTILGFMVGLIDDFNWPMWREILLHASGLAEKSILFTVYTRKEAELIAKAMEEAGWKGEVIDNRDKSGIYDQWAYRAIR
;
A
#
# COMPACT_ATOMS: atom_id res chain seq x y z
N MET A 1 -4.36 -7.19 1.82
CA MET A 1 -3.31 -7.22 0.78
C MET A 1 -2.39 -6.05 1.00
N GLU A 2 -1.11 -6.26 0.77
CA GLU A 2 -0.09 -5.21 0.79
C GLU A 2 0.35 -4.94 -0.66
N ILE A 3 0.24 -3.70 -1.11
CA ILE A 3 0.73 -3.26 -2.43
C ILE A 3 2.09 -2.58 -2.27
N CYS A 4 2.91 -2.66 -3.32
CA CYS A 4 4.24 -2.04 -3.34
C CYS A 4 5.12 -2.50 -2.16
N CYS A 5 5.15 -3.80 -1.89
CA CYS A 5 5.81 -4.38 -0.72
C CYS A 5 7.35 -4.31 -0.74
N GLY A 6 7.96 -3.98 -1.89
CA GLY A 6 9.39 -3.83 -2.08
C GLY A 6 10.19 -5.01 -1.50
N SER A 7 11.15 -4.69 -0.63
CA SER A 7 12.03 -5.66 0.02
C SER A 7 11.34 -6.54 1.09
N GLY A 8 10.05 -6.34 1.38
CA GLY A 8 9.31 -7.14 2.35
C GLY A 8 9.51 -6.77 3.83
N MET A 9 10.19 -5.65 4.11
CA MET A 9 10.39 -5.18 5.49
C MET A 9 9.05 -4.95 6.23
N ALA A 10 8.10 -4.26 5.58
CA ALA A 10 6.78 -4.05 6.14
C ALA A 10 5.95 -5.35 6.20
N THR A 11 6.07 -6.21 5.17
CA THR A 11 5.48 -7.55 5.16
C THR A 11 5.89 -8.36 6.40
N GLN A 12 7.17 -8.35 6.75
CA GLN A 12 7.65 -9.01 7.96
C GLN A 12 7.04 -8.42 9.22
N ALA A 13 6.99 -7.09 9.36
CA ALA A 13 6.38 -6.46 10.52
C ALA A 13 4.91 -6.88 10.67
N LEU A 14 4.14 -6.94 9.57
CA LEU A 14 2.78 -7.44 9.56
C LEU A 14 2.70 -8.91 10.03
N GLN A 15 3.59 -9.78 9.55
CA GLN A 15 3.63 -11.18 9.96
C GLN A 15 3.92 -11.34 11.46
N HIS A 16 4.84 -10.55 12.02
CA HIS A 16 5.13 -10.54 13.45
C HIS A 16 3.94 -10.06 14.29
N LEU A 17 3.10 -9.18 13.74
CA LEU A 17 1.83 -8.76 14.35
C LEU A 17 0.70 -9.80 14.19
N GLY A 18 1.00 -10.98 13.62
CA GLY A 18 0.04 -12.06 13.41
C GLY A 18 -0.82 -11.90 12.15
N CYS A 19 -0.54 -10.92 11.30
CA CYS A 19 -1.22 -10.76 10.02
C CYS A 19 -0.67 -11.77 8.99
N ARG A 20 -1.49 -12.07 7.97
CA ARG A 20 -1.10 -12.92 6.84
C ARG A 20 -1.34 -12.17 5.53
N PRO A 21 -0.51 -11.18 5.19
CA PRO A 21 -0.70 -10.40 3.98
C PRO A 21 -0.47 -11.28 2.74
N LEU A 22 -1.29 -11.06 1.72
CA LEU A 22 -0.92 -11.34 0.35
C LEU A 22 -0.25 -10.06 -0.17
N SER A 23 1.04 -10.14 -0.49
CA SER A 23 1.88 -8.99 -0.83
C SER A 23 2.21 -8.97 -2.32
N MET A 24 2.36 -7.79 -2.90
CA MET A 24 2.69 -7.66 -4.31
C MET A 24 3.59 -6.47 -4.60
N ASP A 25 4.39 -6.62 -5.64
CA ASP A 25 5.23 -5.56 -6.19
C ASP A 25 5.34 -5.69 -7.72
N VAL A 26 5.66 -4.60 -8.39
CA VAL A 26 6.00 -4.59 -9.82
C VAL A 26 7.47 -4.98 -10.02
N ASP A 27 8.35 -4.69 -9.05
CA ASP A 27 9.76 -5.02 -9.13
C ASP A 27 10.01 -6.48 -8.74
N ARG A 28 10.34 -7.28 -9.74
CA ARG A 28 10.70 -8.69 -9.56
C ARG A 28 11.99 -8.86 -8.75
N CYS A 29 12.96 -7.96 -8.88
CA CYS A 29 14.24 -8.05 -8.19
C CYS A 29 14.07 -7.90 -6.68
N ASP A 30 13.25 -6.95 -6.24
CA ASP A 30 12.93 -6.74 -4.82
C ASP A 30 12.22 -7.96 -4.22
N LEU A 31 11.21 -8.49 -4.90
CA LEU A 31 10.53 -9.72 -4.48
C LEU A 31 11.48 -10.92 -4.42
N CYS A 32 12.34 -11.09 -5.42
CA CYS A 32 13.34 -12.16 -5.41
C CYS A 32 14.34 -12.02 -4.24
N LEU A 33 14.77 -10.79 -3.93
CA LEU A 33 15.68 -10.53 -2.82
C LEU A 33 15.00 -10.83 -1.47
N ALA A 34 13.75 -10.42 -1.31
CA ALA A 34 12.97 -10.69 -0.10
C ALA A 34 12.76 -12.19 0.11
N LEU A 35 12.40 -12.93 -0.94
CA LEU A 35 12.25 -14.39 -0.91
C LEU A 35 13.56 -15.08 -0.54
N LYS A 36 14.67 -14.68 -1.18
CA LYS A 36 16.00 -15.23 -0.90
C LYS A 36 16.43 -14.96 0.56
N SER A 37 16.04 -13.82 1.11
CA SER A 37 16.39 -13.38 2.46
C SER A 37 15.44 -13.93 3.53
N GLY A 38 14.42 -14.71 3.16
CA GLY A 38 13.41 -15.23 4.09
C GLY A 38 12.48 -14.16 4.64
N LEU A 39 12.40 -13.00 3.98
CA LEU A 39 11.50 -11.89 4.36
C LEU A 39 10.06 -12.11 3.87
N MET A 40 9.86 -13.01 2.90
CA MET A 40 8.56 -13.36 2.35
C MET A 40 8.43 -14.87 2.08
N GLU A 41 7.20 -15.35 2.01
CA GLU A 41 6.89 -16.72 1.57
C GLU A 41 6.39 -16.71 0.12
N ALA A 42 6.90 -17.62 -0.72
CA ALA A 42 6.54 -17.68 -2.14
C ALA A 42 5.03 -17.83 -2.40
N LYS A 43 4.30 -18.48 -1.49
CA LYS A 43 2.83 -18.66 -1.59
C LYS A 43 2.04 -17.40 -1.21
N SER A 44 2.68 -16.38 -0.63
CA SER A 44 2.03 -15.17 -0.13
C SER A 44 2.54 -13.89 -0.81
N CYS A 45 3.25 -14.02 -1.94
CA CYS A 45 3.68 -12.87 -2.73
C CYS A 45 3.61 -13.13 -4.24
N PHE A 46 3.45 -12.08 -5.04
CA PHE A 46 3.47 -12.19 -6.50
C PHE A 46 3.91 -10.88 -7.18
N VAL A 47 4.45 -11.01 -8.40
CA VAL A 47 4.82 -9.86 -9.25
C VAL A 47 3.58 -9.42 -10.05
N LEU A 48 3.17 -8.17 -9.91
CA LEU A 48 2.10 -7.59 -10.73
C LEU A 48 2.20 -6.06 -10.76
N ASP A 49 1.79 -5.46 -11.88
CA ASP A 49 1.47 -4.02 -11.90
C ASP A 49 0.12 -3.79 -11.22
N ALA A 50 0.11 -2.98 -10.16
CA ALA A 50 -1.06 -2.76 -9.32
C ALA A 50 -2.29 -2.21 -10.09
N ARG A 51 -2.09 -1.59 -11.26
CA ARG A 51 -3.18 -1.15 -12.14
C ARG A 51 -4.04 -2.31 -12.64
N TYR A 52 -3.53 -3.54 -12.64
CA TYR A 52 -4.26 -4.73 -13.08
C TYR A 52 -4.92 -5.53 -11.95
N LEU A 53 -4.81 -5.10 -10.69
CA LEU A 53 -5.34 -5.83 -9.53
C LEU A 53 -6.83 -6.22 -9.68
N THR A 54 -7.66 -5.30 -10.17
CA THR A 54 -9.11 -5.49 -10.35
C THR A 54 -9.47 -6.50 -11.44
N ARG A 55 -8.50 -6.94 -12.27
CA ARG A 55 -8.70 -8.03 -13.24
C ARG A 55 -8.60 -9.42 -12.61
N PHE A 56 -7.88 -9.53 -11.49
CA PHE A 56 -7.60 -10.80 -10.81
C PHE A 56 -8.42 -10.97 -9.54
N PHE A 57 -8.77 -9.85 -8.89
CA PHE A 57 -9.52 -9.86 -7.63
C PHE A 57 -10.82 -9.08 -7.77
N PRO A 58 -11.97 -9.67 -7.42
CA PRO A 58 -13.22 -8.91 -7.36
C PRO A 58 -13.18 -7.85 -6.24
N PRO A 59 -14.04 -6.82 -6.29
CA PRO A 59 -14.16 -5.85 -5.20
C PRO A 59 -14.37 -6.52 -3.84
N ARG A 60 -13.85 -5.91 -2.77
CA ARG A 60 -13.94 -6.41 -1.38
C ARG A 60 -13.34 -7.81 -1.14
N SER A 61 -12.36 -8.22 -1.94
CA SER A 61 -11.64 -9.49 -1.75
C SER A 61 -10.77 -9.54 -0.49
N PHE A 62 -10.44 -8.40 0.10
CA PHE A 62 -9.54 -8.32 1.26
C PHE A 62 -10.16 -7.50 2.38
N GLN A 63 -9.97 -7.94 3.63
CA GLN A 63 -10.39 -7.18 4.81
C GLN A 63 -9.76 -5.77 4.81
N THR A 64 -8.46 -5.71 4.53
CA THR A 64 -7.66 -4.49 4.57
C THR A 64 -6.70 -4.41 3.40
N ILE A 65 -6.53 -3.21 2.85
CA ILE A 65 -5.48 -2.88 1.88
C ILE A 65 -4.46 -1.98 2.53
N LEU A 66 -3.19 -2.31 2.36
CA LEU A 66 -2.05 -1.63 2.97
C LEU A 66 -1.06 -1.23 1.86
N GLY A 67 -0.44 -0.07 2.00
CA GLY A 67 0.73 0.32 1.22
C GLY A 67 1.68 1.14 2.11
N PHE A 68 2.88 0.63 2.30
CA PHE A 68 3.90 1.28 3.12
C PHE A 68 4.87 2.03 2.22
N MET A 69 5.07 3.32 2.48
CA MET A 69 5.82 4.23 1.60
C MET A 69 5.44 4.04 0.12
N VAL A 70 4.21 4.42 -0.26
CA VAL A 70 3.72 4.24 -1.64
C VAL A 70 4.38 5.20 -2.63
N GLY A 71 5.65 4.94 -2.94
CA GLY A 71 6.51 5.69 -3.85
C GLY A 71 6.61 7.19 -3.57
N LEU A 72 7.43 7.88 -4.36
CA LEU A 72 7.40 9.34 -4.40
C LEU A 72 6.18 9.77 -5.22
N ILE A 73 5.30 10.58 -4.63
CA ILE A 73 4.12 11.12 -5.33
C ILE A 73 4.35 12.60 -5.62
N ASP A 74 4.33 12.95 -6.89
CA ASP A 74 4.44 14.32 -7.37
C ASP A 74 3.37 14.63 -8.43
N ASP A 75 3.33 15.88 -8.88
CA ASP A 75 2.29 16.33 -9.81
C ASP A 75 2.40 15.64 -11.19
N PHE A 76 3.58 15.12 -11.56
CA PHE A 76 3.80 14.44 -12.84
C PHE A 76 3.31 12.99 -12.80
N ASN A 77 3.61 12.27 -11.72
CA ASN A 77 3.25 10.85 -11.59
C ASN A 77 1.91 10.59 -10.90
N TRP A 78 1.28 11.63 -10.34
CA TRP A 78 0.01 11.53 -9.63
C TRP A 78 -1.11 10.80 -10.40
N PRO A 79 -1.33 11.01 -11.72
CA PRO A 79 -2.37 10.29 -12.43
C PRO A 79 -2.24 8.76 -12.34
N MET A 80 -1.00 8.25 -12.40
CA MET A 80 -0.71 6.83 -12.26
C MET A 80 -0.94 6.35 -10.82
N TRP A 81 -0.43 7.08 -9.83
CA TRP A 81 -0.64 6.72 -8.42
C TRP A 81 -2.11 6.74 -8.02
N ARG A 82 -2.87 7.73 -8.50
CA ARG A 82 -4.31 7.81 -8.29
C ARG A 82 -5.01 6.56 -8.84
N GLU A 83 -4.66 6.11 -10.04
CA GLU A 83 -5.21 4.87 -10.62
C GLU A 83 -4.88 3.65 -9.74
N ILE A 84 -3.61 3.48 -9.37
CA ILE A 84 -3.14 2.36 -8.53
C ILE A 84 -3.89 2.32 -7.19
N LEU A 85 -3.96 3.45 -6.48
CA LEU A 85 -4.57 3.53 -5.15
C LEU A 85 -6.09 3.32 -5.21
N LEU A 86 -6.76 3.80 -6.27
CA LEU A 86 -8.19 3.55 -6.48
C LEU A 86 -8.49 2.08 -6.79
N HIS A 87 -7.70 1.46 -7.67
CA HIS A 87 -7.85 0.04 -7.98
C HIS A 87 -7.58 -0.84 -6.74
N ALA A 88 -6.51 -0.55 -6.00
CA ALA A 88 -6.18 -1.28 -4.79
C ALA A 88 -7.24 -1.09 -3.69
N SER A 89 -7.63 0.15 -3.39
CA SER A 89 -8.64 0.44 -2.35
C SER A 89 -10.01 -0.16 -2.66
N GLY A 90 -10.40 -0.29 -3.93
CA GLY A 90 -11.63 -0.98 -4.34
C GLY A 90 -11.70 -2.46 -3.92
N LEU A 91 -10.55 -3.07 -3.64
CA LEU A 91 -10.47 -4.45 -3.14
C LEU A 91 -10.65 -4.57 -1.62
N ALA A 92 -10.66 -3.45 -0.88
CA ALA A 92 -10.84 -3.44 0.56
C ALA A 92 -12.32 -3.57 0.96
N GLU A 93 -12.59 -4.44 1.93
CA GLU A 93 -13.89 -4.57 2.57
C GLU A 93 -14.05 -3.56 3.72
N LYS A 94 -13.06 -3.50 4.62
CA LYS A 94 -13.18 -2.75 5.88
C LYS A 94 -12.28 -1.54 5.97
N SER A 95 -11.00 -1.65 5.59
CA SER A 95 -10.06 -0.56 5.84
C SER A 95 -8.95 -0.44 4.80
N ILE A 96 -8.40 0.76 4.72
CA ILE A 96 -7.23 1.08 3.91
C ILE A 96 -6.24 1.90 4.74
N LEU A 97 -4.95 1.67 4.51
CA LEU A 97 -3.84 2.44 5.07
C LEU A 97 -2.77 2.64 4.00
N PHE A 98 -2.46 3.88 3.70
CA PHE A 98 -1.36 4.25 2.83
C PHE A 98 -0.44 5.22 3.56
N THR A 99 0.86 5.01 3.47
CA THR A 99 1.86 5.88 4.11
C THR A 99 2.79 6.47 3.06
N VAL A 100 3.25 7.69 3.31
CA VAL A 100 4.00 8.53 2.38
C VAL A 100 4.96 9.43 3.14
N TYR A 101 5.84 10.12 2.42
CA TYR A 101 6.88 10.94 3.04
C TYR A 101 6.39 12.32 3.50
N THR A 102 5.46 12.92 2.77
CA THR A 102 5.03 14.30 3.01
C THR A 102 3.53 14.41 3.24
N ARG A 103 3.15 15.49 3.94
CA ARG A 103 1.74 15.84 4.13
C ARG A 103 1.01 16.06 2.81
N LYS A 104 1.67 16.71 1.83
CA LYS A 104 1.08 17.00 0.51
C LYS A 104 0.64 15.71 -0.18
N GLU A 105 1.49 14.68 -0.13
CA GLU A 105 1.17 13.36 -0.71
C GLU A 105 -0.02 12.72 0.02
N ALA A 106 -0.06 12.77 1.35
CA ALA A 106 -1.16 12.18 2.13
C ALA A 106 -2.49 12.90 1.86
N GLU A 107 -2.47 14.22 1.67
CA GLU A 107 -3.65 15.02 1.33
C GLU A 107 -4.14 14.73 -0.10
N LEU A 108 -3.24 14.47 -1.06
CA LEU A 108 -3.62 14.02 -2.41
C LEU A 108 -4.34 12.68 -2.36
N ILE A 109 -3.80 11.72 -1.59
CA ILE A 109 -4.42 10.42 -1.37
C ILE A 109 -5.79 10.61 -0.72
N ALA A 110 -5.88 11.40 0.36
CA ALA A 110 -7.12 11.64 1.09
C ALA A 110 -8.23 12.15 0.16
N LYS A 111 -7.92 13.16 -0.67
CA LYS A 111 -8.87 13.71 -1.64
C LYS A 111 -9.36 12.65 -2.63
N ALA A 112 -8.46 11.85 -3.21
CA ALA A 112 -8.85 10.79 -4.15
C ALA A 112 -9.71 9.70 -3.49
N MET A 113 -9.40 9.34 -2.24
CA MET A 113 -10.15 8.35 -1.49
C MET A 113 -11.54 8.88 -1.08
N GLU A 114 -11.66 10.16 -0.70
CA GLU A 114 -12.94 10.83 -0.45
C GLU A 114 -13.84 10.86 -1.69
N GLU A 115 -13.28 11.21 -2.86
CA GLU A 115 -13.99 11.14 -4.15
C GLU A 115 -14.51 9.71 -4.46
N ALA A 116 -13.80 8.69 -3.97
CA ALA A 116 -14.17 7.27 -4.08
C ALA A 116 -15.07 6.77 -2.94
N GLY A 117 -15.56 7.67 -2.08
CA GLY A 117 -16.49 7.35 -0.99
C GLY A 117 -15.83 6.69 0.21
N TRP A 118 -14.53 6.90 0.44
CA TRP A 118 -13.89 6.57 1.72
C TRP A 118 -14.01 7.75 2.68
N LYS A 119 -14.17 7.45 3.97
CA LYS A 119 -14.09 8.43 5.05
C LYS A 119 -12.86 8.08 5.88
N GLY A 120 -11.88 8.97 5.85
CA GLY A 120 -10.59 8.73 6.47
C GLY A 120 -9.99 9.99 7.08
N GLU A 121 -8.77 9.82 7.59
CA GLU A 121 -8.00 10.85 8.25
C GLU A 121 -6.56 10.83 7.72
N VAL A 122 -5.95 12.01 7.68
CA VAL A 122 -4.50 12.17 7.51
C VAL A 122 -3.87 12.23 8.90
N ILE A 123 -2.91 11.34 9.13
CA ILE A 123 -2.20 11.17 10.39
C ILE A 123 -0.77 11.68 10.22
N ASP A 124 -0.34 12.54 11.15
CA ASP A 124 1.05 12.93 11.31
C ASP A 124 1.79 11.80 12.05
N ASN A 125 2.61 11.05 11.32
CA ASN A 125 3.39 9.93 11.84
C ASN A 125 4.89 10.27 11.84
N ARG A 126 5.23 11.55 11.90
CA ARG A 126 6.63 11.99 11.86
C ARG A 126 7.37 11.55 13.09
N ASP A 127 8.62 11.14 12.90
CA ASP A 127 9.54 10.84 13.98
C ASP A 127 10.89 11.54 13.71
N LYS A 128 11.71 11.71 14.75
CA LYS A 128 12.97 12.50 14.64
C LYS A 128 14.11 11.74 13.93
N SER A 129 13.94 10.47 13.67
CA SER A 129 14.96 9.51 13.22
C SER A 129 14.65 8.83 11.88
N GLY A 130 13.37 8.79 11.48
CA GLY A 130 12.88 8.12 10.28
C GLY A 130 12.72 9.07 9.12
N ILE A 131 12.96 8.55 7.91
CA ILE A 131 12.67 9.22 6.65
C ILE A 131 11.51 8.54 5.89
N TYR A 132 10.98 7.44 6.42
CA TYR A 132 9.90 6.68 5.81
C TYR A 132 8.61 6.86 6.63
N ASP A 133 7.47 6.62 5.97
CA ASP A 133 6.14 6.54 6.58
C ASP A 133 5.75 7.72 7.48
N GLN A 134 6.28 8.91 7.19
CA GLN A 134 6.15 10.12 8.02
C GLN A 134 4.72 10.67 8.05
N TRP A 135 3.91 10.36 7.03
CA TRP A 135 2.50 10.70 6.98
C TRP A 135 1.69 9.49 6.54
N ALA A 136 0.47 9.39 7.04
CA ALA A 136 -0.43 8.30 6.67
C ALA A 136 -1.81 8.83 6.31
N TYR A 137 -2.45 8.20 5.34
CA TYR A 137 -3.89 8.25 5.16
C TYR A 137 -4.49 6.92 5.61
N ARG A 138 -5.50 7.00 6.49
CA ARG A 138 -6.22 5.84 7.03
C ARG A 138 -7.71 6.03 6.86
N ALA A 139 -8.41 5.02 6.36
CA ALA A 139 -9.88 5.02 6.29
C ALA A 139 -10.47 3.68 6.70
N ILE A 140 -11.70 3.73 7.23
CA ILE A 140 -12.48 2.57 7.68
C ILE A 140 -13.91 2.70 7.12
N ARG A 141 -14.52 1.57 6.78
CA ARG A 141 -15.91 1.44 6.34
C ARG A 141 -16.70 0.54 7.28
#